data_AF-A0A7J6QJE5-F1
#
_entry.id   AF-A0A7J6QJE5-F1
#
_cell.length_a   1.000
_cell.length_b   1.000
_cell.length_c   1.000
_cell.angle_alpha   90.00
_cell.angle_beta   90.00
_cell.angle_gamma   90.00
#
_symmetry.space_group_name_H-M   'P 1'
#
loop_
_entity.id
_entity.type
_entity.pdbx_description
1 polymer ?
#
loop_
_entity_poly.entity_id
_entity_poly.type
_entity_poly.pdbx_seq_one_letter_code
_entity_poly.pdbx_strand_id
1 'polypeptide(L)'
;MSPFWRLYVSHALSTFGDRIWQFAVPLMLVDIFPFTLLPTAIFVFFTGLSKAVLLPFLGRLVDSTDRLRVAKIGSFVQNGGIAISMLLLYALDVLTDSRSRHPWTFGSVLLFGIFLIVGVTGDVISSVA
;
A
#
# COMPACT_ATOMS: atom_id res chain seq x y z
N MET A 1 -8.05 26.54 -22.67
CA MET A 1 -7.82 25.09 -22.42
C MET A 1 -8.82 24.65 -21.36
N SER A 2 -9.73 23.74 -21.70
CA SER A 2 -10.87 23.41 -20.84
C SER A 2 -10.42 22.75 -19.52
N PRO A 3 -11.04 23.08 -18.38
CA PRO A 3 -10.62 22.62 -17.05
C PRO A 3 -10.68 21.10 -16.86
N PHE A 4 -11.37 20.38 -17.74
CA PHE A 4 -11.53 18.93 -17.71
C PHE A 4 -10.21 18.16 -17.88
N TRP A 5 -9.28 18.64 -18.71
CA TRP A 5 -7.98 17.98 -18.94
C TRP A 5 -7.18 17.80 -17.65
N ARG A 6 -7.14 18.83 -16.79
CA ARG A 6 -6.38 18.79 -15.52
C ARG A 6 -6.95 17.75 -14.57
N LEU A 7 -8.28 17.60 -14.55
CA LEU A 7 -8.95 16.59 -13.75
C LEU A 7 -8.65 15.18 -14.27
N TYR A 8 -8.75 14.96 -15.58
CA TYR A 8 -8.44 13.67 -16.19
C TYR A 8 -7.00 13.24 -15.94
N VAL A 9 -6.04 14.14 -16.15
CA VAL A 9 -4.62 13.82 -15.93
C VAL A 9 -4.33 13.58 -14.47
N SER A 10 -4.84 14.42 -13.56
CA SER A 10 -4.66 14.22 -12.12
C SER A 10 -5.21 12.87 -11.67
N HIS A 11 -6.40 12.51 -12.13
CA HIS A 11 -7.04 11.24 -11.77
C HIS A 11 -6.33 10.04 -12.39
N ALA A 12 -5.92 10.15 -13.67
CA ALA A 12 -5.16 9.12 -14.35
C ALA A 12 -3.82 8.87 -13.67
N LEU A 13 -3.09 9.94 -13.30
CA LEU A 13 -1.78 9.83 -12.66
C LEU A 13 -1.87 9.21 -11.26
N SER A 14 -2.89 9.60 -10.48
CA SER A 14 -3.14 9.02 -9.15
C SER A 14 -3.48 7.53 -9.26
N THR A 15 -4.43 7.18 -10.13
CA THR A 15 -4.84 5.80 -10.34
C THR A 15 -3.70 4.94 -10.89
N PHE A 16 -2.88 5.49 -11.79
CA PHE A 16 -1.72 4.80 -12.35
C PHE A 16 -0.67 4.48 -11.27
N GLY A 17 -0.37 5.45 -10.40
CA GLY A 17 0.54 5.25 -9.27
C GLY A 17 0.07 4.13 -8.35
N ASP A 18 -1.22 4.10 -8.01
CA ASP A 18 -1.81 3.06 -7.16
C ASP A 18 -1.72 1.66 -7.77
N ARG A 19 -1.97 1.55 -9.09
CA ARG A 19 -1.87 0.26 -9.78
C ARG A 19 -0.43 -0.23 -9.90
N ILE A 20 0.52 0.67 -10.12
CA ILE A 20 1.94 0.34 -10.06
C ILE A 20 2.29 -0.14 -8.66
N TRP A 21 1.86 0.55 -7.61
CA TRP A 21 2.17 0.18 -6.23
C TRP A 21 1.63 -1.21 -5.86
N GLN A 22 0.35 -1.48 -6.17
CA GLN A 22 -0.28 -2.78 -5.94
C GLN A 22 0.43 -3.94 -6.65
N PHE A 23 1.08 -3.66 -7.79
CA PHE A 23 1.86 -4.64 -8.53
C PHE A 23 3.31 -4.76 -8.04
N ALA A 24 3.96 -3.63 -7.75
CA ALA A 24 5.37 -3.57 -7.38
C ALA A 24 5.65 -4.17 -6.01
N VAL A 25 4.78 -3.95 -5.02
CA VAL A 25 4.99 -4.45 -3.65
C VAL A 25 5.09 -5.99 -3.60
N PRO A 26 4.15 -6.76 -4.17
CA PRO A 26 4.28 -8.22 -4.25
C PRO A 26 5.59 -8.67 -4.91
N LEU A 27 6.03 -7.99 -5.96
CA LEU A 27 7.28 -8.32 -6.66
C LEU A 27 8.51 -8.05 -5.77
N MET A 28 8.55 -6.91 -5.10
CA MET A 28 9.63 -6.59 -4.14
C MET A 28 9.68 -7.60 -3.01
N LEU A 29 8.53 -8.06 -2.50
CA LEU A 29 8.51 -9.10 -1.46
C LEU A 29 9.04 -10.46 -1.96
N VAL A 30 8.77 -10.82 -3.22
CA VAL A 30 9.34 -12.03 -3.83
C VAL A 30 10.86 -11.91 -4.01
N ASP A 31 11.35 -10.72 -4.35
CA ASP A 31 12.78 -10.45 -4.51
C ASP A 31 13.52 -10.51 -3.16
N ILE A 32 12.93 -9.93 -2.10
CA ILE A 32 13.49 -9.95 -0.73
C ILE A 32 13.45 -11.37 -0.13
N PHE A 33 12.39 -12.14 -0.41
CA PHE A 33 12.21 -13.50 0.11
C PHE A 33 12.18 -14.55 -1.03
N PRO A 34 13.32 -14.82 -1.68
CA PRO A 34 13.37 -15.67 -2.88
C PRO A 34 12.98 -17.13 -2.61
N PHE A 35 13.09 -17.58 -1.36
CA PHE A 35 12.78 -18.96 -0.95
C PHE A 35 11.36 -19.15 -0.41
N THR A 36 10.58 -18.08 -0.23
CA THR A 36 9.22 -18.19 0.32
C THR A 36 8.26 -17.16 -0.23
N LEU A 37 7.09 -17.62 -0.69
CA LEU A 37 5.99 -16.77 -1.15
C LEU A 37 5.07 -16.32 -0.02
N LEU A 38 5.33 -16.78 1.22
CA LEU A 38 4.46 -16.55 2.37
C LEU A 38 4.27 -15.05 2.70
N PRO A 39 5.30 -14.19 2.71
CA PRO A 39 5.13 -12.75 2.93
C PRO A 39 4.22 -12.10 1.88
N THR A 40 4.43 -12.45 0.61
CA THR A 40 3.62 -11.95 -0.51
C THR A 40 2.16 -12.40 -0.40
N ALA A 41 1.92 -13.68 -0.10
CA ALA A 41 0.57 -14.22 0.05
C ALA A 41 -0.18 -13.57 1.21
N ILE A 42 0.49 -13.40 2.36
CA ILE A 42 -0.07 -12.71 3.53
C ILE A 42 -0.43 -11.27 3.17
N PHE A 43 0.48 -10.53 2.54
CA PHE A 43 0.23 -9.13 2.15
C PHE A 43 -1.01 -9.01 1.23
N VAL A 44 -1.10 -9.83 0.18
CA VAL A 44 -2.22 -9.79 -0.77
C VAL A 44 -3.53 -10.25 -0.11
N PHE A 45 -3.47 -11.24 0.79
CA PHE A 45 -4.64 -11.69 1.54
C PHE A 45 -5.20 -10.58 2.45
N PHE A 46 -4.33 -9.93 3.24
CA PHE A 46 -4.76 -8.89 4.17
C PHE A 46 -5.22 -7.62 3.47
N THR A 47 -4.62 -7.23 2.34
CA THR A 47 -5.10 -6.10 1.53
C THR A 47 -6.48 -6.38 0.90
N GLY A 48 -6.71 -7.61 0.42
CA GLY A 48 -8.04 -8.02 -0.07
C GLY A 48 -9.09 -8.04 1.05
N LEU A 49 -8.74 -8.63 2.20
CA LEU A 49 -9.62 -8.74 3.35
C LEU A 49 -9.97 -7.37 3.94
N SER A 50 -8.98 -6.49 4.10
CA SER A 50 -9.20 -5.15 4.65
C SER A 50 -10.14 -4.35 3.76
N LYS A 51 -9.99 -4.42 2.43
CA LYS A 51 -10.90 -3.77 1.49
C LYS A 51 -12.31 -4.34 1.61
N ALA A 52 -12.46 -5.66 1.62
CA ALA A 52 -13.76 -6.31 1.73
C ALA A 52 -14.53 -5.88 3.00
N VAL A 53 -13.82 -5.72 4.12
CA VAL A 53 -14.43 -5.33 5.40
C VAL A 53 -14.62 -3.82 5.52
N LEU A 54 -13.64 -3.00 5.13
CA LEU A 54 -13.59 -1.56 5.45
C LEU A 54 -14.23 -0.67 4.38
N LEU A 55 -14.26 -1.06 3.09
CA LEU A 55 -14.88 -0.25 2.03
C LEU A 55 -16.34 0.13 2.34
N PRO A 56 -17.21 -0.78 2.79
CA PRO A 56 -18.60 -0.44 3.10
C PRO A 56 -18.73 0.61 4.21
N PHE A 57 -17.83 0.62 5.19
CA PHE A 57 -17.82 1.60 6.28
C PHE A 57 -17.28 2.94 5.79
N LEU A 58 -16.19 2.92 5.03
CA LEU A 58 -15.57 4.12 4.49
C LEU A 58 -16.48 4.81 3.47
N GLY A 59 -17.19 4.05 2.64
CA GLY A 59 -18.17 4.60 1.70
C GLY A 59 -19.25 5.44 2.41
N ARG A 60 -19.78 4.94 3.53
CA ARG A 60 -20.74 5.70 4.35
C ARG A 60 -20.14 6.98 4.94
N LEU A 61 -18.86 6.95 5.33
CA LEU A 61 -18.16 8.11 5.89
C LEU A 61 -17.87 9.19 4.83
N VAL A 62 -17.56 8.77 3.60
CA VAL A 62 -17.38 9.69 2.47
C VAL A 62 -18.69 10.34 2.07
N ASP A 63 -19.78 9.58 2.08
CA ASP A 63 -21.09 10.12 1.74
C ASP A 63 -21.60 11.17 2.74
N SER A 64 -21.16 11.11 4.00
CA SER A 64 -21.50 12.11 5.02
C SER A 64 -20.58 13.34 5.05
N THR A 65 -19.49 13.38 4.26
CA THR A 65 -18.43 14.39 4.36
C THR A 65 -18.20 15.08 3.01
N ASP A 66 -17.63 16.29 3.02
CA ASP A 66 -17.22 16.99 1.79
C ASP A 66 -16.23 16.15 0.97
N ARG A 67 -16.72 15.61 -0.16
CA ARG A 67 -15.97 14.71 -1.06
C ARG A 67 -14.63 15.27 -1.50
N LEU A 68 -14.55 16.58 -1.74
CA LEU A 68 -13.31 17.24 -2.17
C LEU A 68 -12.24 17.27 -1.07
N ARG A 69 -12.66 17.37 0.20
CA ARG A 69 -11.76 17.39 1.36
C ARG A 69 -11.23 15.99 1.65
N VAL A 70 -12.09 14.98 1.54
CA VAL A 70 -11.73 13.57 1.69
C VAL A 70 -10.69 13.16 0.64
N ALA A 71 -10.91 13.46 -0.65
CA ALA A 71 -9.99 13.11 -1.71
C ALA A 71 -8.59 13.73 -1.53
N LYS A 72 -8.53 15.01 -1.14
CA LYS A 72 -7.25 15.70 -0.90
C LYS A 72 -6.47 15.10 0.28
N ILE A 73 -7.15 14.86 1.40
CA ILE A 73 -6.51 14.28 2.60
C ILE A 73 -6.11 12.84 2.31
N GLY A 74 -6.97 12.06 1.65
CA GLY A 74 -6.71 10.68 1.26
C GLY A 74 -5.47 10.55 0.39
N SER A 75 -5.36 11.38 -0.66
CA SER A 75 -4.18 11.39 -1.54
C SER A 75 -2.88 11.78 -0.80
N PHE A 76 -2.96 12.72 0.16
CA PHE A 76 -1.78 13.08 0.96
C PHE A 76 -1.34 11.95 1.90
N VAL A 77 -2.30 11.31 2.59
CA VAL A 77 -2.02 10.20 3.50
C VAL A 77 -1.51 8.97 2.75
N GLN A 78 -2.08 8.67 1.59
CA GLN A 78 -1.64 7.61 0.68
C GLN A 78 -0.19 7.83 0.25
N ASN A 79 0.16 9.01 -0.24
CA ASN A 79 1.54 9.32 -0.65
C ASN A 79 2.53 9.21 0.51
N GLY A 80 2.15 9.67 1.71
CA GLY A 80 2.94 9.48 2.92
C GLY A 80 3.12 8.00 3.27
N GLY A 81 2.04 7.21 3.18
CA GLY A 81 2.05 5.76 3.40
C GLY A 81 2.95 5.01 2.43
N ILE A 82 2.95 5.38 1.15
CA ILE A 82 3.85 4.82 0.13
C ILE A 82 5.32 5.13 0.47
N ALA A 83 5.63 6.36 0.83
CA ALA A 83 7.00 6.75 1.20
C ALA A 83 7.51 5.97 2.42
N ILE A 84 6.68 5.83 3.47
CA ILE A 84 7.01 5.03 4.66
C ILE A 84 7.18 3.55 4.27
N SER A 85 6.29 3.02 3.44
CA SER A 85 6.34 1.63 2.99
C SER A 85 7.60 1.33 2.19
N MET A 86 8.07 2.27 1.34
CA MET A 86 9.33 2.14 0.63
C MET A 86 10.53 2.08 1.58
N LEU A 87 10.56 2.94 2.62
CA LEU A 87 11.61 2.90 3.63
C LEU A 87 11.61 1.59 4.42
N LEU A 88 10.42 1.06 4.73
CA LEU A 88 10.27 -0.22 5.42
C LEU A 88 10.71 -1.40 4.54
N LEU A 89 10.37 -1.40 3.25
CA LEU A 89 10.84 -2.43 2.30
C LEU A 89 12.35 -2.38 2.12
N TYR A 90 12.93 -1.19 2.01
CA TYR A 90 14.37 -1.01 1.96
C TYR A 90 15.05 -1.51 3.24
N ALA A 91 14.51 -1.17 4.41
CA ALA A 91 15.02 -1.67 5.69
C ALA A 91 14.88 -3.21 5.79
N LEU A 92 13.78 -3.78 5.30
CA LEU A 92 13.58 -5.23 5.24
C LEU A 92 14.62 -5.92 4.37
N ASP A 93 14.92 -5.36 3.19
CA ASP A 93 15.96 -5.86 2.29
C ASP A 93 17.35 -5.82 2.93
N VAL A 94 17.71 -4.71 3.56
CA VAL A 94 19.02 -4.57 4.23
C VAL A 94 19.17 -5.52 5.43
N LEU A 95 18.10 -5.77 6.19
CA LEU A 95 18.14 -6.66 7.36
C LEU A 95 18.00 -8.14 6.99
N THR A 96 17.40 -8.44 5.85
CA THR A 96 17.17 -9.82 5.39
C THR A 96 18.29 -10.19 4.44
N ASP A 97 19.28 -10.92 4.91
CA ASP A 97 20.31 -11.46 4.02
C ASP A 97 19.65 -12.42 3.02
N SER A 98 19.45 -11.97 1.78
CA SER A 98 18.71 -12.68 0.72
C SER A 98 19.37 -14.03 0.36
N ARG A 99 20.62 -14.27 0.80
CA ARG A 99 21.32 -15.55 0.65
C ARG A 99 21.03 -16.57 1.76
N SER A 100 20.44 -16.15 2.87
CA SER A 100 20.19 -17.03 4.02
C SER A 100 18.95 -17.91 3.80
N ARG A 101 19.05 -19.21 4.12
CA ARG A 101 17.90 -20.15 4.06
C ARG A 101 16.86 -19.89 5.15
N HIS A 102 17.22 -19.15 6.20
CA HIS A 102 16.33 -18.78 7.30
C HIS A 102 16.20 -17.25 7.41
N PRO A 103 15.41 -16.62 6.52
CA PRO A 103 15.29 -15.16 6.44
C PRO A 103 14.49 -14.54 7.60
N TRP A 104 13.84 -15.38 8.42
CA TRP A 104 13.00 -14.95 9.53
C TRP A 104 13.84 -14.70 10.78
N THR A 105 14.22 -13.45 10.99
CA THR A 105 14.76 -12.97 12.27
C THR A 105 13.66 -12.20 13.00
N PHE A 106 13.71 -12.11 14.33
CA PHE A 106 12.72 -11.35 15.10
C PHE A 106 12.54 -9.90 14.58
N GLY A 107 13.64 -9.26 14.16
CA GLY A 107 13.62 -7.93 13.56
C GLY A 107 12.88 -7.86 12.21
N SER A 108 13.09 -8.83 11.31
CA SER A 108 12.41 -8.85 10.01
C SER A 108 10.92 -9.17 10.13
N VAL A 109 10.53 -10.02 11.08
CA VAL A 109 9.11 -10.28 11.41
C VAL A 109 8.43 -8.99 11.90
N LEU A 110 9.07 -8.27 12.82
CA LEU A 110 8.51 -7.03 13.37
C LEU A 110 8.37 -5.95 12.29
N LEU A 111 9.41 -5.75 11.47
CA LEU A 111 9.36 -4.80 10.35
C LEU A 111 8.32 -5.19 9.30
N PHE A 112 8.18 -6.48 8.99
CA PHE A 112 7.16 -6.98 8.07
C PHE A 112 5.75 -6.74 8.62
N GLY A 113 5.54 -6.92 9.93
CA GLY A 113 4.28 -6.59 10.59
C GLY A 113 3.93 -5.10 10.50
N ILE A 114 4.91 -4.21 10.76
CA ILE A 114 4.72 -2.76 10.62
C ILE A 114 4.42 -2.40 9.15
N PHE A 115 5.19 -2.95 8.22
CA PHE A 115 4.99 -2.78 6.78
C PHE A 115 3.58 -3.22 6.36
N LEU A 116 3.10 -4.36 6.85
CA LEU A 116 1.77 -4.88 6.55
C LEU A 116 0.69 -3.90 7.03
N ILE A 117 0.80 -3.38 8.25
CA ILE A 117 -0.19 -2.42 8.78
C ILE A 117 -0.18 -1.14 7.96
N VAL A 118 0.99 -0.56 7.68
CA VAL A 118 1.12 0.68 6.91
C VAL A 118 0.63 0.49 5.47
N GLY A 119 1.07 -0.57 4.81
CA GLY A 119 0.72 -0.88 3.42
C GLY A 119 -0.77 -1.17 3.24
N VAL A 120 -1.37 -1.96 4.14
CA VAL A 120 -2.82 -2.24 4.13
C VAL A 120 -3.62 -0.97 4.38
N THR A 121 -3.20 -0.13 5.32
CA THR A 121 -3.89 1.13 5.61
C THR A 121 -3.81 2.09 4.41
N GLY A 122 -2.64 2.21 3.78
CA GLY A 122 -2.46 3.04 2.58
C GLY A 122 -3.35 2.57 1.42
N ASP A 123 -3.44 1.26 1.20
CA ASP A 123 -4.23 0.66 0.13
C ASP A 123 -5.76 0.68 0.39
N VAL A 124 -6.17 0.77 1.66
CA VAL A 124 -7.58 1.02 2.01
C VAL A 124 -7.94 2.49 1.79
N ILE A 125 -7.06 3.42 2.18
CA ILE A 125 -7.29 4.86 2.02
C ILE A 125 -7.30 5.25 0.53
N SER A 126 -6.43 4.64 -0.29
CA SER A 126 -6.41 4.84 -1.74
C SER A 126 -7.73 4.50 -2.41
N SER A 127 -8.46 3.53 -1.87
CA SER A 127 -9.72 3.06 -2.45
C SER A 127 -10.88 4.04 -2.20
N VAL A 128 -10.64 5.07 -1.39
CA VAL A 128 -11.65 6.03 -0.92
C VAL A 128 -11.34 7.46 -1.40
N ALA A 129 -10.10 7.71 -1.81
CA ALA A 129 -9.61 8.99 -2.34
C ALA A 129 -9.96 9.18 -3.82
#